data_AF-A0A3D2Z1Q0-F1
#
_entry.id   AF-A0A3D2Z1Q0-F1
#
_cell.length_a   1.000
_cell.length_b   1.000
_cell.length_c   1.000
_cell.angle_alpha   90.00
_cell.angle_beta   90.00
_cell.angle_gamma   90.00
#
_symmetry.space_group_name_H-M   'P 1'
#
loop_
_entity.id
_entity.type
_entity.pdbx_description
1 polymer ?
#
loop_
_entity_poly.entity_id
_entity_poly.type
_entity_poly.pdbx_seq_one_letter_code
_entity_poly.pdbx_strand_id
1 'polypeptide(L)'
;MKTSRIAACAGLVALAATLITVEVADAGGRGRSGRRAGTAEGHGGPGQALNLTEDQQAQLQALRQQGHAEAEALHESGGADRGAFKALRESHRVQFQAILTDEQRDQLETLRAEREANRPEGGDRPRGH
;
A
#
# COMPACT_ATOMS: atom_id res chain seq x y z
N MET A 1 21.50 -5.25 44.94
CA MET A 1 20.96 -6.63 44.96
C MET A 1 20.06 -6.79 43.73
N LYS A 2 20.36 -7.80 42.91
CA LYS A 2 19.51 -8.47 41.89
C LYS A 2 19.12 -7.59 40.66
N THR A 3 19.77 -7.67 39.50
CA THR A 3 19.64 -8.70 38.41
C THR A 3 18.17 -9.05 38.15
N SER A 4 17.62 -9.17 36.94
CA SER A 4 18.18 -9.29 35.60
C SER A 4 17.02 -9.15 34.60
N ARG A 5 17.38 -8.79 33.38
CA ARG A 5 16.73 -9.04 32.08
C ARG A 5 15.63 -10.10 32.08
N ILE A 6 14.42 -9.71 31.65
CA ILE A 6 13.38 -10.60 31.10
C ILE A 6 13.00 -9.95 29.76
N ALA A 7 13.71 -10.33 28.70
CA ALA A 7 13.38 -11.45 27.81
C ALA A 7 12.39 -10.99 26.73
N ALA A 8 12.92 -10.98 25.50
CA ALA A 8 12.19 -10.73 24.27
C ALA A 8 10.96 -11.64 24.17
N CYS A 9 9.78 -11.04 24.07
CA CYS A 9 8.59 -11.73 23.59
C CYS A 9 8.64 -11.82 22.07
N ALA A 10 9.56 -12.63 21.55
CA ALA A 10 9.44 -13.22 20.23
C ALA A 10 8.39 -14.34 20.32
N GLY A 11 7.12 -13.94 20.29
CA GLY A 11 5.96 -14.84 20.38
C GLY A 11 5.27 -14.99 19.04
N LEU A 12 5.82 -15.87 18.19
CA LEU A 12 5.11 -16.78 17.28
C LEU A 12 3.70 -16.33 16.83
N VAL A 13 3.61 -15.59 15.72
CA VAL A 13 2.38 -15.58 14.92
C VAL A 13 2.35 -16.89 14.13
N ALA A 14 1.66 -17.88 14.68
CA ALA A 14 1.36 -19.12 13.98
C ALA A 14 0.47 -18.82 12.77
N LEU A 15 1.06 -18.78 11.58
CA LEU A 15 0.34 -18.73 10.32
C LEU A 15 -0.31 -20.09 10.07
N ALA A 16 -1.56 -20.26 10.52
CA ALA A 16 -2.40 -21.39 10.13
C ALA A 16 -2.82 -21.20 8.66
N ALA A 17 -2.00 -21.71 7.74
CA ALA A 17 -2.34 -21.78 6.32
C ALA A 17 -3.45 -22.82 6.12
N THR A 18 -4.70 -22.37 6.23
CA THR A 18 -5.85 -23.13 5.72
C THR A 18 -5.86 -22.97 4.20
N LEU A 19 -5.50 -24.04 3.50
CA LEU A 19 -5.60 -24.13 2.05
C LEU A 19 -7.08 -24.12 1.65
N ILE A 20 -7.60 -22.94 1.32
CA ILE A 20 -8.82 -22.83 0.51
C ILE A 20 -8.38 -22.89 -0.94
N THR A 21 -8.72 -24.00 -1.61
CA THR A 21 -8.66 -24.10 -3.06
C THR A 21 -9.73 -23.19 -3.65
N VAL A 22 -9.33 -22.02 -4.17
CA VAL A 22 -10.19 -21.20 -5.01
C VAL A 22 -10.01 -21.66 -6.45
N GLU A 23 -11.06 -22.22 -7.03
CA GLU A 23 -11.19 -22.43 -8.47
C GLU A 23 -11.35 -21.07 -9.15
N VAL A 24 -10.31 -20.63 -9.86
CA VAL A 24 -10.39 -19.46 -10.73
C VAL A 24 -11.14 -19.88 -11.99
N ALA A 25 -12.42 -19.49 -12.07
CA ALA A 25 -13.20 -19.61 -13.29
C ALA A 25 -12.75 -18.51 -14.28
N ASP A 26 -12.22 -18.95 -15.43
CA ASP A 26 -11.90 -18.10 -16.58
C ASP A 26 -13.20 -17.57 -17.20
N ALA A 27 -13.44 -16.26 -17.07
CA ALA A 27 -14.55 -15.57 -17.72
C ALA A 27 -13.99 -14.57 -18.73
N GLY A 28 -13.88 -15.04 -19.97
CA GLY A 28 -13.54 -14.20 -21.13
C GLY A 28 -14.55 -13.07 -21.34
N GLY A 29 -14.04 -11.84 -21.34
CA GLY A 29 -14.76 -10.64 -21.78
C GLY A 29 -13.89 -9.81 -22.72
N ARG A 30 -14.12 -9.92 -24.03
CA ARG A 30 -13.56 -9.01 -25.04
C ARG A 30 -14.24 -7.65 -24.95
N GLY A 31 -13.56 -6.69 -24.32
CA GLY A 31 -13.89 -5.26 -24.37
C GLY A 31 -12.89 -4.51 -25.23
N ARG A 32 -13.32 -4.11 -26.43
CA ARG A 32 -12.56 -3.35 -27.43
C ARG A 32 -12.07 -2.00 -26.85
N SER A 33 -10.77 -1.77 -27.01
CA SER A 33 -9.99 -0.53 -26.95
C SER A 33 -10.78 0.78 -26.95
N GLY A 34 -10.47 1.65 -25.98
CA GLY A 34 -10.91 3.04 -26.06
C GLY A 34 -10.75 3.93 -24.84
N ARG A 35 -9.82 3.69 -23.90
CA ARG A 35 -9.41 4.74 -22.96
C ARG A 35 -7.91 4.69 -22.70
N ARG A 36 -7.27 5.80 -23.05
CA ARG A 36 -5.85 6.14 -22.91
C ARG A 36 -5.19 5.36 -21.77
N ALA A 37 -4.22 4.53 -22.15
CA ALA A 37 -3.08 4.20 -21.32
C ALA A 37 -2.38 5.53 -20.95
N GLY A 38 -2.83 6.17 -19.88
CA GLY A 38 -2.00 7.09 -19.14
C GLY A 38 -0.91 6.23 -18.52
N THR A 39 0.27 6.27 -19.12
CA THR A 39 1.53 5.74 -18.62
C THR A 39 1.49 5.48 -17.11
N ALA A 40 1.22 4.23 -16.75
CA ALA A 40 1.46 3.72 -15.40
C ALA A 40 2.97 3.49 -15.17
N GLU A 41 3.80 4.37 -15.74
CA GLU A 41 5.24 4.47 -15.48
C GLU A 41 5.49 5.52 -14.41
N GLY A 42 4.68 5.48 -13.33
CA GLY A 42 5.14 5.94 -12.04
C GLY A 42 6.11 4.90 -11.50
N HIS A 43 7.34 4.90 -12.02
CA HIS A 43 8.46 4.16 -11.47
C HIS A 43 8.57 4.51 -9.97
N GLY A 44 8.15 3.58 -9.13
CA GLY A 44 8.39 3.60 -7.70
C GLY A 44 7.58 4.51 -6.82
N GLY A 45 6.61 3.92 -6.15
CA GLY A 45 6.17 4.47 -4.87
C GLY A 45 7.35 4.63 -3.89
N PRO A 46 7.19 5.47 -2.84
CA PRO A 46 8.22 5.77 -1.84
C PRO A 46 9.03 4.56 -1.33
N GLY A 47 8.41 3.37 -1.30
CA GLY A 47 9.03 2.15 -0.79
C GLY A 47 10.26 1.67 -1.56
N GLN A 48 10.46 2.04 -2.82
CA GLN A 48 11.61 1.58 -3.60
C GLN A 48 12.93 2.26 -3.18
N ALA A 49 12.84 3.42 -2.54
CA ALA A 49 14.00 4.13 -2.00
C ALA A 49 14.38 3.65 -0.58
N LEU A 50 13.55 2.84 0.08
CA LEU A 50 13.72 2.47 1.50
C LEU A 50 14.58 1.23 1.73
N ASN A 51 15.19 0.65 0.68
CA ASN A 51 16.00 -0.57 0.77
C ASN A 51 15.30 -1.68 1.58
N LEU A 52 14.05 -1.98 1.22
CA LEU A 52 13.20 -2.92 1.94
C LEU A 52 13.77 -4.34 1.87
N THR A 53 13.72 -5.08 2.98
CA THR A 53 14.05 -6.51 3.01
C THR A 53 13.04 -7.33 2.22
N GLU A 54 13.39 -8.57 1.85
CA GLU A 54 12.47 -9.48 1.13
C GLU A 54 11.17 -9.72 1.93
N ASP A 55 11.28 -9.91 3.24
CA ASP A 55 10.12 -10.09 4.12
C ASP A 55 9.24 -8.83 4.15
N GLN A 56 9.83 -7.64 4.24
CA GLN A 56 9.10 -6.37 4.18
C GLN A 56 8.42 -6.19 2.82
N GLN A 57 9.08 -6.57 1.72
CA GLN A 57 8.51 -6.50 0.37
C GLN A 57 7.30 -7.42 0.23
N ALA A 58 7.37 -8.64 0.76
CA ALA A 58 6.26 -9.59 0.76
C ALA A 58 5.06 -9.05 1.58
N GLN A 59 5.32 -8.52 2.78
CA GLN A 59 4.29 -7.89 3.61
C GLN A 59 3.63 -6.69 2.91
N LEU A 60 4.43 -5.88 2.21
CA LEU A 60 3.93 -4.75 1.43
C LEU A 60 3.12 -5.17 0.22
N GLN A 61 3.49 -6.27 -0.45
CA GLN A 61 2.71 -6.81 -1.54
C GLN A 61 1.33 -7.29 -1.05
N ALA A 62 1.30 -8.02 0.06
CA ALA A 62 0.06 -8.45 0.69
C ALA A 62 -0.82 -7.25 1.10
N LEU A 63 -0.23 -6.24 1.73
CA LEU A 63 -0.94 -5.01 2.11
C LEU A 63 -1.54 -4.29 0.89
N ARG A 64 -0.81 -4.22 -0.23
CA ARG A 64 -1.32 -3.61 -1.48
C ARG A 64 -2.49 -4.40 -2.06
N GLN A 65 -2.40 -5.73 -2.07
CA GLN A 65 -3.48 -6.59 -2.57
C GLN A 65 -4.73 -6.43 -1.70
N GLN A 66 -4.57 -6.42 -0.38
CA GLN A 66 -5.66 -6.16 0.56
C GLN A 66 -6.31 -4.79 0.31
N GLY A 67 -5.49 -3.73 0.15
CA GLY A 67 -6.01 -2.40 -0.09
C GLY A 67 -6.74 -2.25 -1.41
N HIS A 68 -6.33 -3.01 -2.43
CA HIS A 68 -7.05 -3.09 -3.70
C HIS A 68 -8.43 -3.72 -3.51
N ALA A 69 -8.49 -4.90 -2.86
CA ALA A 69 -9.75 -5.59 -2.60
C ALA A 69 -10.70 -4.73 -1.74
N GLU A 70 -10.20 -4.08 -0.69
CA GLU A 70 -11.00 -3.17 0.15
C GLU A 70 -11.50 -1.95 -0.63
N ALA A 71 -10.68 -1.39 -1.53
CA ALA A 71 -11.08 -0.28 -2.38
C ALA A 71 -12.12 -0.68 -3.42
N GLU A 72 -12.00 -1.88 -4.01
CA GLU A 72 -12.98 -2.44 -4.94
C GLU A 72 -14.32 -2.71 -4.24
N ALA A 73 -14.31 -3.41 -3.11
CA ALA A 73 -15.52 -3.66 -2.34
C ALA A 73 -16.21 -2.34 -1.93
N LEU A 74 -15.42 -1.35 -1.53
CA LEU A 74 -15.92 -0.01 -1.23
C LEU A 74 -16.54 0.65 -2.47
N HIS A 75 -15.91 0.55 -3.63
CA HIS A 75 -16.46 1.06 -4.90
C HIS A 75 -17.78 0.37 -5.28
N GLU A 76 -17.81 -0.96 -5.20
CA GLU A 76 -18.98 -1.79 -5.53
C GLU A 76 -20.16 -1.56 -4.59
N SER A 77 -19.91 -1.15 -3.34
CA SER A 77 -20.96 -0.80 -2.38
C SER A 77 -21.85 0.37 -2.84
N GLY A 78 -21.43 1.15 -3.84
CA GLY A 78 -22.20 2.24 -4.45
C GLY A 78 -22.39 3.49 -3.54
N GLY A 79 -21.98 3.41 -2.28
CA GLY A 79 -22.11 4.49 -1.28
C GLY A 79 -20.78 5.13 -0.86
N ALA A 80 -19.67 4.76 -1.50
CA ALA A 80 -18.35 5.25 -1.12
C ALA A 80 -18.13 6.70 -1.52
N ASP A 81 -18.01 7.57 -0.53
CA ASP A 81 -17.62 8.96 -0.71
C ASP A 81 -16.09 9.15 -0.62
N ARG A 82 -15.65 10.39 -0.86
CA ARG A 82 -14.23 10.75 -0.72
C ARG A 82 -13.70 10.50 0.70
N GLY A 83 -14.53 10.60 1.72
CA GLY A 83 -14.19 10.36 3.11
C GLY A 83 -13.85 8.90 3.37
N ALA A 84 -14.66 7.97 2.85
CA ALA A 84 -14.44 6.54 2.96
C ALA A 84 -13.11 6.12 2.31
N PHE A 85 -12.84 6.59 1.08
CA PHE A 85 -11.56 6.34 0.43
C PHE A 85 -10.38 7.01 1.14
N LYS A 86 -10.59 8.17 1.80
CA LYS A 86 -9.56 8.80 2.61
C LYS A 86 -9.25 7.93 3.83
N ALA A 87 -10.25 7.51 4.59
CA ALA A 87 -10.10 6.67 5.76
C ALA A 87 -9.38 5.35 5.43
N LEU A 88 -9.74 4.71 4.31
CA LEU A 88 -9.05 3.53 3.80
C LEU A 88 -7.56 3.80 3.57
N ARG A 89 -7.22 4.90 2.88
CA ARG A 89 -5.82 5.29 2.65
C ARG A 89 -5.06 5.59 3.94
N GLU A 90 -5.70 6.23 4.91
CA GLU A 90 -5.11 6.50 6.22
C GLU A 90 -4.78 5.20 6.96
N SER A 91 -5.72 4.25 7.00
CA SER A 91 -5.53 2.93 7.60
C SER A 91 -4.36 2.19 6.96
N HIS A 92 -4.34 2.12 5.62
CA HIS A 92 -3.24 1.51 4.86
C HIS A 92 -1.91 2.20 5.10
N ARG A 93 -1.90 3.52 5.28
CA ARG A 93 -0.66 4.26 5.59
C ARG A 93 -0.11 3.91 6.98
N VAL A 94 -0.97 3.66 7.95
CA VAL A 94 -0.54 3.21 9.29
C VAL A 94 0.05 1.81 9.20
N GLN A 95 -0.62 0.88 8.54
CA GLN A 95 -0.13 -0.49 8.35
C GLN A 95 1.19 -0.52 7.58
N PHE A 96 1.32 0.31 6.54
CA PHE A 96 2.56 0.49 5.79
C PHE A 96 3.72 0.93 6.70
N GLN A 97 3.49 1.91 7.58
CA GLN A 97 4.53 2.41 8.48
C GLN A 97 4.95 1.38 9.54
N ALA A 98 4.04 0.49 9.94
CA ALA A 98 4.34 -0.57 10.90
C ALA A 98 5.27 -1.67 10.34
N ILE A 99 5.38 -1.79 9.01
CA ILE A 99 6.29 -2.73 8.34
C ILE A 99 7.72 -2.19 8.30
N LEU A 100 7.89 -0.87 8.36
CA LEU A 100 9.17 -0.20 8.25
C LEU A 100 9.92 -0.17 9.59
N THR A 101 11.25 -0.13 9.53
CA THR A 101 12.09 0.21 10.69
C THR A 101 12.00 1.70 10.99
N ASP A 102 12.46 2.11 12.17
CA ASP A 102 12.49 3.53 12.55
C ASP A 102 13.34 4.36 11.58
N GLU A 103 14.50 3.86 11.17
CA GLU A 103 15.37 4.55 10.21
C GLU A 103 14.71 4.69 8.82
N GLN A 104 13.99 3.65 8.37
CA GLN A 104 13.25 3.69 7.10
C GLN A 104 12.07 4.67 7.16
N ARG A 105 11.44 4.84 8.33
CA ARG A 105 10.37 5.82 8.54
C ARG A 105 10.91 7.25 8.44
N ASP A 106 12.07 7.52 9.01
CA ASP A 106 12.73 8.83 8.93
C ASP A 106 13.15 9.16 7.49
N GLN A 107 13.70 8.17 6.78
CA GLN A 107 14.04 8.32 5.37
C GLN A 107 12.78 8.58 4.52
N LEU A 108 11.68 7.89 4.81
CA LEU A 108 10.40 8.13 4.14
C LEU A 108 9.88 9.55 4.37
N GLU A 109 10.00 10.08 5.58
CA GLU A 109 9.61 11.46 5.90
C GLU A 109 10.46 12.48 5.11
N THR A 110 11.77 12.26 5.05
CA THR A 110 12.69 13.08 4.25
C THR A 110 12.27 13.09 2.77
N LEU A 111 12.04 11.92 2.19
CA LEU A 111 11.59 11.78 0.80
C LEU A 111 10.20 12.39 0.53
N ARG A 112 9.37 12.54 1.58
CA ARG A 112 8.07 13.23 1.48
C ARG A 112 8.26 14.74 1.50
N ALA A 113 9.09 15.25 2.41
CA ALA A 113 9.42 16.67 2.49
C ALA A 113 10.06 17.17 1.19
N GLU A 114 11.01 16.42 0.62
CA GLU A 114 11.62 16.73 -0.67
C GLU A 114 10.59 16.79 -1.80
N ARG A 115 9.64 15.84 -1.83
CA ARG A 115 8.58 15.84 -2.83
C ARG A 115 7.62 17.01 -2.71
N GLU A 116 7.28 17.41 -1.50
CA GLU A 116 6.43 18.58 -1.29
C GLU A 116 7.16 19.87 -1.68
N ALA A 117 8.45 19.98 -1.35
CA ALA A 117 9.28 21.13 -1.75
C ALA A 117 9.45 21.24 -3.28
N ASN A 118 9.51 20.10 -3.97
CA ASN A 118 9.59 20.05 -5.44
C ASN A 118 8.21 20.01 -6.13
N ARG A 119 7.12 20.18 -5.38
CA ARG A 119 5.78 20.20 -5.95
C ARG A 119 5.61 21.51 -6.73
N PRO A 120 5.31 21.47 -8.04
CA PRO A 120 5.06 22.70 -8.77
C PRO A 120 3.85 23.43 -8.18
N GLU A 121 4.05 24.68 -7.76
CA GLU A 121 2.98 25.60 -7.38
C GLU A 121 2.12 25.87 -8.62
N GLY A 122 0.93 25.28 -8.68
CA GLY A 122 0.00 25.44 -9.82
C GLY A 122 -0.26 24.13 -10.56
N GLY A 123 -1.03 23.25 -9.93
CA GLY A 123 -1.54 22.04 -10.56
C GLY A 123 -2.71 22.30 -11.50
N ASP A 124 -2.63 23.27 -12.41
CA ASP A 124 -3.50 23.31 -13.59
C ASP A 124 -3.00 22.24 -14.58
N ARG A 125 -3.29 20.98 -14.25
CA ARG A 125 -3.31 19.94 -15.28
C ARG A 125 -4.53 20.22 -16.14
N PRO A 126 -4.40 20.54 -17.44
CA PRO A 126 -5.58 20.66 -18.30
C PRO A 126 -6.32 19.33 -18.22
N ARG A 127 -7.49 19.33 -17.56
CA ARG A 127 -8.42 18.21 -17.65
C ARG A 127 -8.91 18.24 -19.09
N GLY A 128 -8.32 17.38 -19.92
CA GLY A 128 -8.63 17.29 -21.34
C GLY A 128 -10.15 17.20 -21.55
N HIS A 129 -10.65 18.10 -22.41
CA HIS A 129 -11.99 18.09 -22.97
C HIS A 129 -12.25 16.84 -23.81
#